data_AF-A0A7R9K293-F1
#
_entry.id   AF-A0A7R9K293-F1
#
_cell.length_a   1.000
_cell.length_b   1.000
_cell.length_c   1.000
_cell.angle_alpha   90.00
_cell.angle_beta   90.00
_cell.angle_gamma   90.00
#
_symmetry.space_group_name_H-M   'P 1'
#
loop_
_entity.id
_entity.type
_entity.pdbx_description
1 polymer ?
#
loop_
_entity_poly.entity_id
_entity_poly.type
_entity_poly.pdbx_seq_one_letter_code
_entity_poly.pdbx_strand_id
1 'polypeptide(L)'
;GDSDDSSENSVDCTPTNSDSVMASSRSPRPSKYNFYVELDPDMDGSQRIALLQHKLQELRKTYINVKAELACIDRRRKKLRRREREGKEPKRHLFELKARHYDKY
;
A
#
# COMPACT_ATOMS: atom_id res chain seq x y z
N GLY A 1 55.39 0.60 12.40
CA GLY A 1 54.14 0.88 11.69
C GLY A 1 53.71 -0.43 11.10
N ASP A 2 52.61 -0.98 11.62
CA ASP A 2 51.84 -2.03 10.98
C ASP A 2 50.38 -1.65 11.20
N SER A 3 49.73 -1.34 10.09
CA SER A 3 48.29 -1.18 9.96
C SER A 3 47.79 -2.47 9.33
N ASP A 4 46.68 -3.02 9.82
CA ASP A 4 45.64 -3.51 8.91
C ASP A 4 44.28 -3.47 9.61
N ASP A 5 43.38 -2.74 8.93
CA ASP A 5 41.98 -2.49 9.20
C ASP A 5 41.18 -3.70 8.72
N SER A 6 40.38 -4.32 9.60
CA SER A 6 39.41 -5.35 9.21
C SER A 6 38.04 -4.72 9.13
N SER A 7 37.69 -4.22 7.93
CA SER A 7 36.36 -3.76 7.60
C SER A 7 35.46 -4.95 7.21
N GLU A 8 34.32 -5.01 7.88
CA GLU A 8 33.18 -5.90 7.69
C GLU A 8 32.54 -5.77 6.28
N ASN A 9 32.64 -6.82 5.46
CA ASN A 9 31.98 -6.86 4.15
C ASN A 9 30.51 -7.25 4.29
N SER A 10 29.65 -6.31 3.90
CA SER A 10 28.19 -6.38 3.88
C SER A 10 27.67 -7.39 2.86
N VAL A 11 26.60 -8.08 3.23
CA VAL A 11 25.87 -9.04 2.41
C VAL A 11 25.14 -8.34 1.25
N ASP A 12 25.71 -8.42 0.05
CA ASP A 12 25.01 -8.04 -1.18
C ASP A 12 24.10 -9.20 -1.64
N CYS A 13 22.85 -9.18 -1.18
CA CYS A 13 21.79 -10.00 -1.74
C CYS A 13 21.02 -9.16 -2.75
N THR A 14 21.48 -9.19 -4.01
CA THR A 14 20.71 -8.71 -5.16
C THR A 14 19.48 -9.60 -5.39
N PRO A 15 18.24 -9.08 -5.40
CA PRO A 15 17.13 -9.79 -6.02
C PRO A 15 17.14 -9.46 -7.51
N THR A 16 17.51 -10.47 -8.30
CA THR A 16 17.39 -10.49 -9.76
C THR A 16 15.96 -10.17 -10.19
N ASN A 17 15.84 -9.14 -11.01
CA ASN A 17 14.66 -8.78 -11.78
C ASN A 17 14.33 -9.92 -12.77
N SER A 18 13.41 -10.80 -12.40
CA SER A 18 12.82 -11.75 -13.35
C SER A 18 11.53 -12.35 -12.79
N ASP A 19 10.47 -11.55 -12.81
CA ASP A 19 9.09 -11.98 -13.08
C ASP A 19 8.22 -10.74 -13.36
N SER A 20 8.53 -10.10 -14.48
CA SER A 20 7.74 -9.00 -15.07
C SER A 20 7.16 -9.45 -16.40
N VAL A 21 6.45 -10.58 -16.43
CA VAL A 21 5.68 -10.99 -17.60
C VAL A 21 4.37 -11.62 -17.11
N MET A 22 3.23 -11.17 -17.65
CA MET A 22 1.86 -11.68 -17.38
C MET A 22 1.04 -11.02 -16.25
N ALA A 23 1.07 -9.69 -16.13
CA ALA A 23 -0.09 -8.95 -15.59
C ALA A 23 -0.43 -7.71 -16.42
N SER A 24 -1.00 -8.02 -17.58
CA SER A 24 -2.02 -7.20 -18.23
C SER A 24 -1.50 -5.99 -19.03
N SER A 25 -1.49 -6.21 -20.34
CA SER A 25 -1.76 -5.29 -21.45
C SER A 25 -3.01 -4.41 -21.25
N ARG A 26 -3.16 -3.77 -20.09
CA ARG A 26 -4.18 -2.75 -19.87
C ARG A 26 -3.68 -1.48 -20.52
N SER A 27 -4.34 -1.11 -21.62
CA SER A 27 -4.44 0.29 -22.00
C SER A 27 -4.58 1.14 -20.72
N PRO A 28 -3.82 2.24 -20.56
CA PRO A 28 -3.90 3.08 -19.37
C PRO A 28 -5.37 3.42 -19.13
N ARG A 29 -5.97 2.77 -18.13
CA ARG A 29 -7.32 3.14 -17.74
C ARG A 29 -7.22 4.60 -17.34
N PRO A 30 -8.07 5.49 -17.88
CA PRO A 30 -8.07 6.88 -17.43
C PRO A 30 -8.12 6.86 -15.90
N SER A 31 -7.22 7.64 -15.29
CA SER A 31 -7.10 7.69 -13.84
C SER A 31 -8.47 7.99 -13.23
N LYS A 32 -8.81 7.36 -12.10
CA LYS A 32 -10.09 7.54 -11.40
C LYS A 32 -10.42 9.02 -11.17
N TYR A 33 -9.41 9.87 -11.08
CA TYR A 33 -9.52 11.31 -10.94
C TYR A 33 -8.78 12.01 -12.08
N ASN A 34 -9.42 13.02 -12.68
CA ASN A 34 -8.84 13.97 -13.62
C ASN A 34 -8.97 15.37 -13.01
N PHE A 35 -7.85 16.09 -12.90
CA PHE A 35 -7.79 17.43 -12.30
C PHE A 35 -7.45 18.51 -13.32
N TYR A 36 -7.47 18.17 -14.60
CA TYR A 36 -7.32 19.15 -15.66
C TYR A 36 -8.50 20.12 -15.63
N VAL A 37 -8.19 21.41 -15.75
CA VAL A 37 -9.19 22.48 -15.80
C VAL A 37 -9.21 23.01 -17.23
N GLU A 38 -10.28 22.71 -17.94
CA GLU A 38 -10.57 23.31 -19.23
C GLU A 38 -11.19 24.69 -18.99
N LEU A 39 -10.53 25.72 -19.50
CA LEU A 39 -11.02 27.08 -19.48
C LEU A 39 -11.58 27.37 -20.86
N ASP A 40 -12.86 27.73 -20.91
CA ASP A 40 -13.48 28.22 -22.13
C ASP A 40 -12.91 29.63 -22.43
N PRO A 41 -12.42 29.89 -23.66
CA PRO A 41 -11.90 31.19 -24.05
C PRO A 41 -12.91 32.34 -23.86
N ASP A 42 -14.21 32.06 -23.87
CA ASP A 42 -15.27 33.06 -23.69
C ASP A 42 -15.53 33.40 -22.21
N MET A 43 -14.87 32.71 -21.27
CA MET A 43 -15.04 33.00 -19.85
C MET A 43 -14.35 34.29 -19.43
N ASP A 44 -15.09 35.13 -18.70
CA ASP A 44 -14.53 36.31 -18.06
C ASP A 44 -13.63 35.96 -16.85
N GLY A 45 -12.90 36.97 -16.35
CA GLY A 45 -11.96 36.77 -15.23
C GLY A 45 -12.65 36.23 -13.97
N SER A 46 -13.87 36.68 -13.67
CA SER A 46 -14.62 36.26 -12.49
C SER A 46 -15.04 34.80 -12.58
N GLN A 47 -15.54 34.38 -13.74
CA GLN A 47 -15.93 33.00 -14.02
C GLN A 47 -14.73 32.05 -13.93
N ARG A 48 -13.57 32.47 -14.50
CA ARG A 48 -12.33 31.68 -14.44
C ARG A 48 -11.85 31.49 -13.01
N ILE A 49 -11.88 32.57 -12.21
CA ILE A 49 -11.52 32.51 -10.78
C ILE A 49 -12.46 31.55 -10.03
N ALA A 50 -13.78 31.67 -10.24
CA ALA A 50 -14.76 30.83 -9.57
C ALA A 50 -14.57 29.33 -9.92
N LEU A 51 -14.33 29.02 -11.20
CA LEU A 51 -14.08 27.65 -11.65
C LEU A 51 -12.80 27.07 -11.02
N LEU A 52 -11.70 27.83 -11.02
CA LEU A 52 -10.45 27.40 -10.40
C LEU A 52 -10.60 27.16 -8.90
N GLN A 53 -11.33 28.03 -8.20
CA GLN A 53 -11.63 27.85 -6.78
C GLN A 53 -12.46 26.59 -6.53
N HIS A 54 -13.48 26.34 -7.34
CA HIS A 54 -14.29 25.11 -7.25
C HIS A 54 -13.43 23.86 -7.46
N LYS A 55 -12.62 23.83 -8.54
CA LYS A 55 -11.73 22.70 -8.84
C LYS A 55 -10.71 22.45 -7.73
N LEU A 56 -10.19 23.51 -7.11
CA LEU A 56 -9.30 23.38 -5.96
C LEU A 56 -10.01 22.77 -4.74
N GLN A 57 -11.28 23.12 -4.49
CA GLN A 57 -12.07 22.51 -3.44
C GLN A 57 -12.35 21.02 -3.72
N GLU A 58 -12.69 20.66 -4.96
CA GLU A 58 -12.86 19.27 -5.37
C GLU A 58 -11.58 18.45 -5.17
N LEU A 59 -10.42 19.02 -5.54
CA LEU A 59 -9.12 18.39 -5.33
C LEU A 59 -8.87 18.11 -3.84
N ARG A 60 -9.12 19.09 -2.97
CA ARG A 60 -8.99 18.94 -1.51
C ARG A 60 -9.90 17.83 -0.97
N LYS A 61 -11.18 17.81 -1.39
CA LYS A 61 -12.14 16.77 -1.01
C LYS A 61 -11.68 15.38 -1.46
N THR A 62 -11.22 15.28 -2.70
CA THR A 62 -10.73 14.02 -3.29
C THR A 62 -9.53 13.48 -2.52
N TYR A 63 -8.57 14.35 -2.18
CA TYR A 63 -7.42 13.97 -1.36
C TYR A 63 -7.84 13.41 0.01
N ILE A 64 -8.77 14.08 0.70
CA ILE A 64 -9.27 13.62 2.00
C ILE A 64 -9.92 12.25 1.89
N ASN A 65 -10.75 12.04 0.85
CA ASN A 65 -11.42 10.75 0.61
C ASN A 65 -10.40 9.64 0.34
N VAL A 66 -9.42 9.88 -0.54
CA VAL A 66 -8.37 8.89 -0.84
C VAL A 66 -7.54 8.56 0.41
N LYS A 67 -7.20 9.57 1.21
CA LYS A 67 -6.50 9.37 2.49
C LYS A 67 -7.31 8.49 3.45
N ALA A 68 -8.63 8.69 3.53
CA ALA A 68 -9.51 7.89 4.36
C ALA A 68 -9.65 6.44 3.85
N GLU A 69 -9.81 6.26 2.53
CA GLU A 69 -9.82 4.94 1.88
C GLU A 69 -8.53 4.17 2.19
N LEU A 70 -7.37 4.82 2.05
CA LEU A 70 -6.07 4.23 2.35
C LEU A 70 -5.98 3.78 3.82
N ALA A 71 -6.39 4.63 4.76
CA ALA A 71 -6.40 4.27 6.18
C ALA A 71 -7.34 3.07 6.47
N CYS A 72 -8.47 2.97 5.78
CA CYS A 72 -9.37 1.81 5.87
C CYS A 72 -8.73 0.53 5.31
N ILE A 73 -8.06 0.61 4.16
CA ILE A 73 -7.32 -0.50 3.57
C ILE A 73 -6.22 -0.97 4.51
N ASP A 74 -5.45 -0.05 5.09
CA ASP A 74 -4.38 -0.39 6.02
C ASP A 74 -4.89 -1.08 7.28
N ARG A 75 -6.00 -0.59 7.86
CA ARG A 75 -6.66 -1.24 9.00
C ARG A 75 -7.13 -2.65 8.64
N ARG A 76 -7.77 -2.84 7.48
CA ARG A 76 -8.20 -4.16 6.99
C ARG A 76 -7.03 -5.11 6.81
N ARG A 77 -5.94 -4.62 6.22
CA ARG A 77 -4.69 -5.38 6.01
C ARG A 77 -4.06 -5.79 7.34
N LYS A 78 -3.99 -4.89 8.32
CA LYS A 78 -3.50 -5.20 9.67
C LYS A 78 -4.37 -6.25 10.38
N LYS A 79 -5.69 -6.14 10.27
CA LYS A 79 -6.64 -7.12 10.86
C LYS A 79 -6.48 -8.52 10.27
N LEU A 80 -6.28 -8.61 8.95
CA LEU A 80 -6.04 -9.88 8.28
C LEU A 80 -4.76 -10.56 8.81
N ARG A 81 -3.64 -9.83 8.85
CA ARG A 81 -2.37 -10.33 9.40
C ARG A 81 -2.49 -10.77 10.87
N ARG A 82 -3.27 -10.05 11.68
CA ARG A 82 -3.50 -10.42 13.08
C ARG A 82 -4.23 -11.76 13.17
N ARG A 83 -5.32 -11.94 12.40
CA ARG A 83 -6.09 -13.19 12.36
C ARG A 83 -5.26 -14.38 11.85
N GLU A 84 -4.34 -14.16 10.92
CA GLU A 84 -3.42 -15.23 10.48
C GLU A 84 -2.46 -15.67 11.58
N ARG A 85 -1.98 -14.75 12.43
CA ARG A 85 -1.15 -15.06 13.59
C ARG A 85 -1.94 -15.77 14.68
N GLU A 86 -3.09 -15.19 15.06
CA GLU A 86 -4.02 -15.73 16.05
C GLU A 86 -4.72 -17.01 15.59
N GLY A 87 -4.70 -17.38 14.31
CA GLY A 87 -5.24 -18.65 13.82
C GLY A 87 -4.23 -19.80 13.82
N LYS A 88 -2.93 -19.47 13.88
CA LYS A 88 -1.84 -20.45 13.98
C LYS A 88 -1.58 -20.86 15.43
N GLU A 89 -1.59 -19.91 16.36
CA GLU A 89 -1.44 -20.16 17.81
C GLU A 89 -2.45 -21.17 18.40
N PRO A 90 -3.78 -21.07 18.21
CA PRO A 90 -4.74 -22.00 18.79
C PRO A 90 -4.65 -23.39 18.16
N LYS A 91 -4.24 -23.49 16.89
CA LYS A 91 -3.96 -24.80 16.28
C LYS A 91 -2.72 -25.43 16.90
N ARG A 92 -1.61 -24.69 17.06
CA ARG A 92 -0.39 -25.17 17.72
C ARG A 92 -0.66 -25.59 19.17
N HIS A 93 -1.37 -24.76 19.93
CA HIS A 93 -1.77 -25.07 21.30
C HIS A 93 -2.70 -26.30 21.38
N LEU A 94 -3.63 -26.44 20.43
CA LEU A 94 -4.50 -27.61 20.34
C LEU A 94 -3.73 -28.90 19.97
N PHE A 95 -2.75 -28.80 19.05
CA PHE A 95 -1.85 -29.91 18.74
C PHE A 95 -1.02 -30.31 19.95
N GLU A 96 -0.51 -29.34 20.71
CA GLU A 96 0.30 -29.58 21.90
C GLU A 96 -0.52 -30.21 23.05
N LEU A 97 -1.76 -29.75 23.26
CA LEU A 97 -2.70 -30.38 24.19
C LEU A 97 -3.03 -31.83 23.80
N LYS A 98 -3.23 -32.10 22.49
CA LYS A 98 -3.48 -33.46 22.00
C LYS A 98 -2.27 -34.38 22.17
N ALA A 99 -1.05 -33.88 21.90
CA ALA A 99 0.18 -34.64 22.09
C ALA A 99 0.37 -35.04 23.56
N ARG A 100 0.22 -34.10 24.50
CA ARG A 100 0.30 -34.39 25.94
C ARG A 100 -0.76 -35.38 26.42
N HIS A 101 -1.95 -35.39 25.81
CA HIS A 101 -2.97 -36.39 26.11
C HIS A 101 -2.57 -37.76 25.58
N TYR A 102 -2.00 -37.83 24.38
CA TYR A 102 -1.60 -39.08 23.75
C TYR A 102 -0.45 -39.76 24.48
N ASP A 103 0.54 -39.00 24.98
CA ASP A 103 1.66 -39.54 25.79
C ASP A 103 1.21 -40.09 27.16
N LYS A 104 -0.04 -39.82 27.56
CA LYS A 104 -0.61 -40.27 28.84
C LYS A 104 -1.30 -41.64 28.76
N TYR A 105 -1.42 -42.22 27.56
CA TYR A 105 -2.02 -43.51 27.26
C TYR A 105 -1.06 -44.36 26.42
#